data_AF-A0A944G967-F1
#
_entry.id   AF-A0A944G967-F1
#
_cell.length_a   1.000
_cell.length_b   1.000
_cell.length_c   1.000
_cell.angle_alpha   90.00
_cell.angle_beta   90.00
_cell.angle_gamma   90.00
#
_symmetry.space_group_name_H-M   'P 1'
#
loop_
_entity.id
_entity.type
_entity.pdbx_description
1 polymer ?
#
loop_
_entity_poly.entity_id
_entity_poly.type
_entity_poly.pdbx_seq_one_letter_code
_entity_poly.pdbx_strand_id
1 'polypeptide(L)' 'MPEELLNKYRLTSMEEPTDEMLAQIMHEVAVEAKEKSKEAHRKFYEEIREMVKKNGAE' A
#
# COMPACT_ATOMS: atom_id res chain seq x y z
N MET A 1 -22.27 -4.62 -2.74
CA MET A 1 -20.88 -4.36 -3.16
C MET A 1 -20.08 -3.94 -1.93
N PRO A 2 -18.92 -4.54 -1.65
CA PRO A 2 -18.11 -4.18 -0.47
C PRO A 2 -17.59 -2.74 -0.54
N GLU A 3 -17.30 -2.22 -1.74
CA GLU A 3 -16.83 -0.85 -1.94
C GLU A 3 -17.85 0.23 -1.54
N GLU A 4 -19.16 -0.03 -1.70
CA GLU A 4 -20.22 0.91 -1.31
C GLU A 4 -20.37 1.02 0.21
N LEU A 5 -20.08 -0.08 0.93
CA LEU A 5 -20.07 -0.11 2.40
C LEU A 5 -18.86 0.62 2.98
N LEU A 6 -17.68 0.47 2.37
CA LEU A 6 -16.44 1.12 2.81
C LEU A 6 -16.47 2.65 2.60
N ASN A 7 -17.10 3.13 1.53
CA ASN A 7 -17.21 4.56 1.26
C ASN A 7 -18.15 5.31 2.22
N LYS A 8 -19.02 4.61 2.96
CA LYS A 8 -19.95 5.21 3.92
C LYS A 8 -19.26 5.65 5.23
N TYR A 9 -18.09 5.08 5.52
CA TYR A 9 -17.35 5.30 6.78
C TYR A 9 -15.94 5.83 6.52
N ARG A 10 -15.78 6.70 5.51
CA ARG A 10 -14.59 7.57 5.42
C ARG A 10 -14.42 8.32 6.74
N LEU A 11 -13.19 8.71 7.08
CA LEU A 11 -12.78 9.46 8.28
C LEU A 11 -13.56 10.79 8.57
N THR A 12 -14.57 11.10 7.76
CA THR A 12 -15.52 12.21 7.86
C THR A 12 -16.93 11.78 8.30
N SER A 13 -17.18 10.48 8.51
CA SER A 13 -18.45 9.97 9.05
C SER A 13 -18.49 10.16 10.57
N MET A 14 -19.66 10.56 11.10
CA MET A 14 -19.90 10.74 12.54
C MET A 14 -20.30 9.42 13.23
N GLU A 15 -20.40 8.32 12.48
CA GLU A 15 -20.67 6.98 13.00
C GLU A 15 -19.37 6.17 13.01
N GLU A 16 -18.97 5.68 14.19
CA GLU A 16 -17.80 4.82 14.33
C GLU A 16 -18.05 3.43 13.69
N PRO A 17 -17.08 2.88 12.93
CA PRO A 17 -17.19 1.54 12.38
C PRO A 17 -17.21 0.51 13.52
N THR A 18 -17.86 -0.64 13.30
CA THR A 18 -17.73 -1.77 14.22
C THR A 18 -16.29 -2.28 14.21
N ASP A 19 -15.88 -2.97 15.29
CA ASP A 19 -14.53 -3.54 15.40
C ASP A 19 -14.18 -4.46 14.21
N GLU A 20 -15.15 -5.22 13.69
CA GLU A 20 -14.97 -6.09 12.53
C GLU A 20 -14.67 -5.28 11.25
N MET A 21 -15.41 -4.20 11.04
CA MET A 21 -15.21 -3.31 9.90
C MET A 21 -13.88 -2.56 9.99
N LEU A 22 -13.53 -2.08 11.20
CA LEU A 22 -12.24 -1.46 11.45
C LEU A 22 -11.09 -2.43 11.20
N ALA A 23 -11.21 -3.68 11.66
CA ALA A 23 -10.22 -4.72 11.41
C ALA A 23 -10.03 -4.99 9.91
N GLN A 24 -11.12 -5.02 9.14
CA GLN A 24 -11.05 -5.18 7.69
C GLN A 24 -10.33 -3.99 7.01
N ILE A 25 -10.67 -2.75 7.38
CA ILE A 25 -10.01 -1.55 6.85
C ILE A 25 -8.52 -1.57 7.18
N MET A 26 -8.15 -1.87 8.43
CA MET A 26 -6.76 -1.96 8.85
C MET A 26 -6.00 -3.07 8.11
N HIS A 27 -6.66 -4.20 7.83
CA HIS A 27 -6.09 -5.28 7.04
C HIS A 27 -5.79 -4.84 5.61
N GLU A 28 -6.75 -4.21 4.95
CA GLU A 28 -6.61 -3.71 3.57
C GLU A 28 -5.47 -2.68 3.49
N VAL A 29 -5.41 -1.72 4.42
CA VAL A 29 -4.33 -0.73 4.51
C VAL A 29 -2.97 -1.39 4.73
N ALA A 30 -2.88 -2.40 5.60
CA ALA A 30 -1.64 -3.11 5.86
C ALA A 30 -1.15 -3.88 4.62
N VAL A 31 -2.06 -4.50 3.88
CA VAL A 31 -1.77 -5.18 2.61
C VAL A 31 -1.26 -4.17 1.58
N GLU A 32 -1.97 -3.06 1.40
CA GLU A 32 -1.59 -2.01 0.46
C GLU A 32 -0.20 -1.42 0.78
N ALA A 33 0.06 -1.10 2.05
CA ALA A 33 1.34 -0.59 2.50
C ALA A 33 2.49 -1.58 2.22
N LYS A 34 2.26 -2.88 2.45
CA LYS A 34 3.23 -3.93 2.18
C LYS A 34 3.54 -4.05 0.68
N GLU A 35 2.53 -4.00 -0.18
CA GLU A 35 2.73 -4.05 -1.63
C GLU A 35 3.44 -2.81 -2.16
N LYS A 36 3.06 -1.61 -1.71
CA LYS A 36 3.77 -0.36 -2.04
C LYS A 36 5.23 -0.41 -1.60
N SER A 37 5.51 -0.93 -0.41
CA SER A 37 6.88 -1.09 0.10
C SER A 37 7.69 -2.06 -0.75
N LYS A 38 7.12 -3.22 -1.13
CA LYS A 38 7.78 -4.17 -2.04
C LYS A 38 8.09 -3.55 -3.40
N GLU A 39 7.14 -2.82 -3.98
CA GLU A 39 7.33 -2.18 -5.27
C GLU A 39 8.43 -1.11 -5.22
N ALA A 40 8.43 -0.27 -4.17
CA ALA A 40 9.46 0.74 -3.96
C ALA A 40 10.86 0.11 -3.82
N HIS A 41 10.97 -0.97 -3.02
CA HIS A 41 12.23 -1.71 -2.91
C HIS A 41 12.67 -2.30 -4.26
N ARG A 42 11.75 -2.91 -5.01
CA ARG A 42 12.07 -3.47 -6.33
C ARG A 42 12.66 -2.40 -7.25
N LYS A 43 11.98 -1.25 -7.38
CA LYS A 43 12.44 -0.13 -8.21
C LYS A 43 13.82 0.37 -7.79
N PHE A 44 14.02 0.56 -6.48
CA PHE A 44 15.30 0.99 -5.93
C PHE A 44 16.46 0.03 -6.28
N TYR A 45 16.25 -1.28 -6.14
CA TYR A 45 17.28 -2.26 -6.50
C TYR A 45 17.50 -2.37 -8.01
N GLU A 46 16.47 -2.19 -8.82
CA GLU A 46 16.59 -2.11 -10.28
C GLU A 46 17.45 -0.91 -10.69
N GLU A 47 17.20 0.28 -10.10
CA GLU A 47 18.00 1.48 -10.34
C GLU A 47 19.47 1.29 -9.94
N ILE A 48 19.74 0.69 -8.78
CA ILE A 48 21.11 0.34 -8.36
C ILE A 48 21.76 -0.58 -9.38
N ARG A 49 21.05 -1.63 -9.83
CA ARG A 49 21.58 -2.59 -10.79
C ARG A 49 21.91 -1.93 -12.13
N GLU A 50 21.06 -1.01 -12.58
CA GLU A 50 21.33 -0.23 -13.79
C GLU A 50 22.53 0.71 -13.63
N MET A 51 22.66 1.37 -12.49
CA MET A 51 23.81 2.24 -12.19
C MET A 51 25.12 1.45 -12.19
N VAL A 52 25.15 0.28 -11.54
CA VAL A 52 26.34 -0.59 -11.55
C VAL A 52 26.69 -1.06 -12.96
N LYS A 53 25.70 -1.43 -13.78
CA LYS A 53 25.93 -1.80 -15.18
C LYS A 53 26.51 -0.65 -16.01
N LYS A 54 26.00 0.57 -15.80
CA LYS A 54 26.50 1.76 -16.51
C LYS A 54 27.93 2.10 -16.09
N ASN A 55 28.23 2.04 -14.80
CA ASN A 55 29.55 2.39 -14.25
C ASN A 55 30.61 1.29 -14.41
N GLY A 56 30.21 0.03 -14.63
CA GLY A 56 31.12 -1.09 -14.88
C GLY A 56 31.35 -1.39 -16.36
N ALA A 57 30.79 -0.58 -17.27
CA ALA A 57 30.99 -0.68 -18.72
C ALA A 57 32.04 0.32 -19.24
N GLU A 58 32.74 1.02 -18.35
CA GLU A 58 33.97 1.79 -18.57
C GLU A 58 35.20 0.97 -18.15
#